data_AF-A0A443M070-F1
#
_entry.id   AF-A0A443M070-F1
#
_cell.length_a   1.000
_cell.length_b   1.000
_cell.length_c   1.000
_cell.angle_alpha   90.00
_cell.angle_beta   90.00
_cell.angle_gamma   90.00
#
_symmetry.space_group_name_H-M   'P 1'
#
loop_
_entity.id
_entity.type
_entity.pdbx_description
1 polymer ?
#
loop_
_entity_poly.entity_id
_entity_poly.type
_entity_poly.pdbx_seq_one_letter_code
_entity_poly.pdbx_strand_id
1 'polypeptide(L)'
;MSATTYSSGTISVGAGSTSVTGVGTTWASAGVRAGDLLIAGTAVVPITAVNSATSITLSRGWTGAALAGANYDILMVDDAVRSLTSANALLAQLTGGTLVSLAAMASSADQMPYFTGVGVMGATALTPAARALLDDASAAAMRTTLEVPRSPAASVYGACAGSANAITVTAGLPAIAVGTEIRFRAAAANTGAATLNVDGTGPKSCRTPTGIALPVGYILTTTDTVARYDGTYWVLGREIERGSNANGEYVRFADGTQICTYSAVGAAGPIMTAEGAIWRSTEYSWTFPASFAATGNLAVNGSLRTGAAAWNKVRVTGISSASVMLFAANSNVNNFTVDFSAIGRWY
;
A
#
# COMPACT_ATOMS: atom_id res chain seq x y z
N MET A 1 -75.65 -12.54 -6.58
CA MET A 1 -74.86 -13.76 -6.27
C MET A 1 -73.80 -13.87 -7.33
N SER A 2 -72.51 -13.86 -6.97
CA SER A 2 -71.46 -14.17 -7.94
C SER A 2 -71.62 -15.65 -8.29
N ALA A 3 -71.79 -15.98 -9.57
CA ALA A 3 -71.86 -17.37 -10.00
C ALA A 3 -70.47 -17.98 -9.77
N THR A 4 -70.34 -18.87 -8.79
CA THR A 4 -69.08 -19.57 -8.47
C THR A 4 -68.76 -20.69 -9.47
N THR A 5 -69.59 -20.85 -10.49
CA THR A 5 -69.49 -21.90 -11.50
C THR A 5 -69.50 -21.29 -12.89
N TYR A 6 -68.56 -21.69 -13.74
CA TYR A 6 -68.50 -21.34 -15.16
C TYR A 6 -68.66 -22.58 -16.03
N SER A 7 -69.65 -22.57 -16.94
CA SER A 7 -70.05 -23.75 -17.72
C SER A 7 -70.33 -23.46 -19.21
N SER A 8 -69.93 -22.29 -19.72
CA SER A 8 -70.19 -21.90 -21.11
C SER A 8 -69.27 -22.65 -22.08
N GLY A 9 -69.82 -23.15 -23.19
CA GLY A 9 -69.08 -23.88 -24.22
C GLY A 9 -68.87 -25.36 -23.91
N THR A 10 -67.95 -26.01 -24.62
CA THR A 10 -67.59 -27.43 -24.42
C THR A 10 -66.08 -27.62 -24.36
N ILE A 11 -65.63 -28.74 -23.79
CA ILE A 11 -64.20 -29.06 -23.66
C ILE A 11 -63.81 -30.38 -24.35
N SER A 12 -62.53 -30.49 -24.70
CA SER A 12 -61.90 -31.75 -25.08
C SER A 12 -60.60 -31.94 -24.29
N VAL A 13 -60.38 -33.17 -23.81
CA VAL A 13 -59.18 -33.55 -23.06
C VAL A 13 -58.86 -35.03 -23.30
N GLY A 14 -57.62 -35.34 -23.67
CA GLY A 14 -57.16 -36.71 -23.85
C GLY A 14 -56.97 -37.42 -22.50
N ALA A 15 -57.12 -38.75 -22.47
CA ALA A 15 -56.83 -39.53 -21.27
C ALA A 15 -55.37 -39.33 -20.82
N GLY A 16 -55.15 -39.00 -19.55
CA GLY A 16 -53.82 -38.68 -19.02
C GLY A 16 -53.23 -37.34 -19.46
N SER A 17 -53.89 -36.57 -20.35
CA SER A 17 -53.43 -35.26 -20.79
C SER A 17 -53.59 -34.21 -19.68
N THR A 18 -52.66 -33.24 -19.62
CA THR A 18 -52.82 -32.03 -18.80
C THR A 18 -53.39 -30.86 -19.60
N SER A 19 -53.46 -30.96 -20.93
CA SER A 19 -53.99 -29.90 -21.79
C SER A 19 -55.46 -30.12 -22.08
N VAL A 20 -56.26 -29.07 -21.88
CA VAL A 20 -57.69 -29.04 -22.17
C VAL A 20 -57.96 -27.91 -23.16
N THR A 21 -58.69 -28.24 -24.23
CA THR A 21 -59.12 -27.28 -25.24
C THR A 21 -60.61 -27.01 -25.14
N GLY A 22 -60.99 -25.74 -25.23
CA GLY A 22 -62.38 -25.28 -25.14
C GLY A 22 -62.89 -24.77 -26.50
N VAL A 23 -64.18 -24.96 -26.74
CA VAL A 23 -64.93 -24.35 -27.86
C VAL A 23 -66.09 -23.55 -27.29
N GLY A 24 -66.23 -22.28 -27.70
CA GLY A 24 -67.27 -21.38 -27.15
C GLY A 24 -67.02 -20.96 -25.69
N THR A 25 -65.77 -21.10 -25.22
CA THR A 25 -65.33 -20.71 -23.88
C THR A 25 -64.68 -19.34 -23.89
N THR A 26 -64.63 -18.68 -22.73
CA THR A 26 -64.08 -17.34 -22.48
C THR A 26 -63.29 -17.31 -21.17
N TRP A 27 -62.53 -18.38 -20.87
CA TRP A 27 -61.93 -18.61 -19.55
C TRP A 27 -61.10 -17.43 -19.00
N ALA A 28 -60.23 -16.85 -19.82
CA ALA A 28 -59.38 -15.74 -19.41
C ALA A 28 -60.17 -14.47 -19.01
N SER A 29 -61.26 -14.14 -19.71
CA SER A 29 -62.09 -12.96 -19.42
C SER A 29 -63.24 -13.25 -18.47
N ALA A 30 -63.62 -14.53 -18.29
CA ALA A 30 -64.61 -14.98 -17.33
C ALA A 30 -64.10 -15.03 -15.88
N GLY A 31 -62.80 -14.73 -15.66
CA GLY A 31 -62.19 -14.71 -14.33
C GLY A 31 -61.69 -16.07 -13.85
N VAL A 32 -61.68 -17.10 -14.71
CA VAL A 32 -61.08 -18.40 -14.39
C VAL A 32 -59.58 -18.20 -14.20
N ARG A 33 -59.02 -18.79 -13.16
CA ARG A 33 -57.62 -18.61 -12.76
C ARG A 33 -57.02 -19.95 -12.34
N ALA A 34 -55.70 -19.97 -12.23
CA ALA A 34 -55.00 -21.07 -11.57
C ALA A 34 -55.56 -21.29 -10.15
N GLY A 35 -55.77 -22.55 -9.77
CA GLY A 35 -56.37 -22.99 -8.51
C GLY A 35 -57.86 -23.39 -8.62
N ASP A 36 -58.56 -22.95 -9.66
CA ASP A 36 -59.96 -23.34 -9.91
C ASP A 36 -60.08 -24.82 -10.30
N LEU A 37 -61.25 -25.43 -10.09
CA LEU A 37 -61.45 -26.87 -10.31
C LEU A 37 -62.24 -27.11 -11.59
N LEU A 38 -61.65 -27.84 -12.55
CA LEU A 38 -62.38 -28.36 -13.70
C LEU A 38 -63.11 -29.65 -13.30
N ILE A 39 -64.41 -29.69 -13.53
CA ILE A 39 -65.31 -30.82 -13.28
C ILE A 39 -65.93 -31.22 -14.62
N ALA A 40 -65.63 -32.43 -15.08
CA ALA A 40 -66.28 -32.99 -16.28
C ALA A 40 -66.27 -34.52 -16.23
N GLY A 41 -67.37 -35.14 -16.69
CA GLY A 41 -67.56 -36.59 -16.53
C GLY A 41 -67.50 -36.99 -15.05
N THR A 42 -66.58 -37.89 -14.70
CA THR A 42 -66.35 -38.36 -13.32
C THR A 42 -65.09 -37.79 -12.67
N ALA A 43 -64.36 -36.91 -13.37
CA ALA A 43 -63.06 -36.41 -12.92
C ALA A 43 -63.13 -34.94 -12.48
N VAL A 44 -62.38 -34.64 -11.43
CA VAL A 44 -62.16 -33.28 -10.91
C VAL A 44 -60.66 -33.02 -10.86
N VAL A 45 -60.19 -31.99 -11.57
CA VAL A 45 -58.77 -31.68 -11.63
C VAL A 45 -58.54 -30.17 -11.50
N PRO A 46 -57.62 -29.72 -10.60
CA PRO A 46 -57.27 -28.31 -10.50
C PRO A 46 -56.60 -27.77 -11.76
N ILE A 47 -56.87 -26.52 -12.08
CA ILE A 47 -56.24 -25.76 -13.16
C ILE A 47 -54.94 -25.15 -12.65
N THR A 48 -53.82 -25.42 -13.32
CA THR A 48 -52.51 -24.81 -13.04
C THR A 48 -52.33 -23.49 -13.77
N ALA A 49 -52.86 -23.38 -14.99
CA ALA A 49 -52.71 -22.19 -15.81
C ALA A 49 -53.91 -22.01 -16.73
N VAL A 50 -54.29 -20.76 -16.96
CA VAL A 50 -55.21 -20.35 -18.02
C VAL A 50 -54.37 -19.73 -19.11
N ASN A 51 -54.18 -20.47 -20.20
CA ASN A 51 -53.26 -20.08 -21.29
C ASN A 51 -53.94 -19.11 -22.26
N SER A 52 -55.26 -19.25 -22.46
CA SER A 52 -56.08 -18.37 -23.30
C SER A 52 -57.57 -18.52 -22.97
N ALA A 53 -58.45 -17.85 -23.72
CA ALA A 53 -59.90 -18.02 -23.62
C ALA A 53 -60.38 -19.47 -23.87
N THR A 54 -59.58 -20.28 -24.56
CA THR A 54 -59.91 -21.64 -25.04
C THR A 54 -58.85 -22.69 -24.69
N SER A 55 -57.85 -22.36 -23.86
CA SER A 55 -56.84 -23.32 -23.41
C SER A 55 -56.54 -23.15 -21.93
N ILE A 56 -56.60 -24.26 -21.19
CA ILE A 56 -56.16 -24.37 -19.80
C ILE A 56 -55.23 -25.58 -19.65
N THR A 57 -54.35 -25.50 -18.65
CA THR A 57 -53.45 -26.58 -18.25
C THR A 57 -53.82 -27.07 -16.86
N LEU A 58 -53.99 -28.38 -16.70
CA LEU A 58 -54.34 -29.05 -15.44
C LEU A 58 -53.09 -29.36 -14.60
N SER A 59 -53.27 -29.49 -13.28
CA SER A 59 -52.19 -29.80 -12.33
C SER A 59 -51.69 -31.24 -12.37
N ARG A 60 -52.44 -32.12 -13.02
CA ARG A 60 -52.16 -33.55 -13.18
C ARG A 60 -52.87 -34.06 -14.42
N GLY A 61 -52.41 -35.19 -14.95
CA GLY A 61 -53.05 -35.82 -16.11
C GLY A 61 -54.53 -36.13 -15.82
N TRP A 62 -55.38 -35.93 -16.82
CA TRP A 62 -56.81 -36.20 -16.74
C TRP A 62 -57.09 -37.66 -16.34
N THR A 63 -57.79 -37.84 -15.22
CA THR A 63 -58.01 -39.16 -14.60
C THR A 63 -59.22 -39.91 -15.15
N GLY A 64 -60.07 -39.23 -15.93
CA GLY A 64 -61.22 -39.83 -16.60
C GLY A 64 -60.88 -40.37 -18.00
N ALA A 65 -61.87 -40.99 -18.64
CA ALA A 65 -61.79 -41.30 -20.06
C ALA A 65 -61.62 -40.02 -20.89
N ALA A 66 -61.07 -40.16 -22.10
CA ALA A 66 -60.92 -39.04 -23.02
C ALA A 66 -62.30 -38.42 -23.33
N LEU A 67 -62.38 -37.09 -23.26
CA LEU A 67 -63.58 -36.32 -23.55
C LEU A 67 -63.38 -35.53 -24.84
N ALA A 68 -64.40 -35.50 -25.70
CA ALA A 68 -64.44 -34.71 -26.92
C ALA A 68 -65.75 -33.92 -26.97
N GLY A 69 -65.66 -32.59 -27.01
CA GLY A 69 -66.82 -31.69 -27.03
C GLY A 69 -67.79 -31.88 -25.86
N ALA A 70 -67.30 -32.23 -24.67
CA ALA A 70 -68.14 -32.53 -23.51
C ALA A 70 -68.55 -31.29 -22.72
N ASN A 71 -69.68 -31.39 -22.01
CA ASN A 71 -70.10 -30.42 -21.00
C ASN A 71 -69.16 -30.48 -19.79
N TYR A 72 -68.99 -29.34 -19.13
CA TYR A 72 -68.12 -29.19 -17.97
C TYR A 72 -68.61 -28.06 -17.08
N ASP A 73 -68.11 -28.06 -15.85
CA ASP A 73 -68.22 -26.97 -14.90
C ASP A 73 -66.83 -26.60 -14.41
N ILE A 74 -66.54 -25.32 -14.26
CA ILE A 74 -65.39 -24.83 -13.51
C ILE A 74 -65.90 -24.24 -12.22
N LEU A 75 -65.55 -24.86 -11.09
CA LEU A 75 -65.77 -24.27 -9.78
C LEU A 75 -64.64 -23.29 -9.49
N MET A 76 -64.97 -22.01 -9.42
CA MET A 76 -64.05 -20.92 -9.15
C MET A 76 -63.81 -20.82 -7.65
N VAL A 77 -62.55 -20.80 -7.22
CA VAL A 77 -62.21 -20.65 -5.80
C VAL A 77 -62.43 -19.21 -5.38
N ASP A 78 -63.11 -19.00 -4.23
CA ASP A 78 -63.39 -17.68 -3.68
C ASP A 78 -62.10 -16.87 -3.44
N ASP A 79 -62.11 -15.59 -3.81
CA ASP A 79 -60.99 -14.67 -3.64
C ASP A 79 -60.56 -14.56 -2.16
N ALA A 80 -61.48 -14.74 -1.20
CA ALA A 80 -61.18 -14.78 0.22
C ALA A 80 -60.24 -15.94 0.59
N VAL A 81 -60.45 -17.15 0.05
CA VAL A 81 -59.60 -18.32 0.30
C VAL A 81 -58.20 -18.13 -0.27
N ARG A 82 -58.11 -17.50 -1.45
CA ARG A 82 -56.84 -17.16 -2.08
C ARG A 82 -56.06 -16.14 -1.24
N SER A 83 -56.75 -15.10 -0.76
CA SER A 83 -56.15 -14.08 0.09
C SER A 83 -55.62 -14.65 1.42
N LEU A 84 -56.34 -15.58 2.04
CA LEU A 84 -55.91 -16.26 3.26
C LEU A 84 -54.67 -17.13 3.03
N THR A 85 -54.61 -17.86 1.91
CA THR A 85 -53.43 -18.66 1.55
C THR A 85 -52.20 -17.78 1.35
N SER A 86 -52.35 -16.65 0.66
CA SER A 86 -51.27 -15.66 0.50
C SER A 86 -50.86 -15.03 1.85
N ALA A 87 -51.83 -14.74 2.72
CA ALA A 87 -51.56 -14.20 4.06
C ALA A 87 -50.78 -15.20 4.93
N ASN A 88 -51.12 -16.50 4.87
CA ASN A 88 -50.38 -17.55 5.58
C ASN A 88 -48.97 -17.74 5.04
N ALA A 89 -48.77 -17.63 3.72
CA ALA A 89 -47.44 -17.68 3.12
C ALA A 89 -46.58 -16.49 3.58
N LEU A 90 -47.16 -15.29 3.64
CA LEU A 90 -46.49 -14.10 4.20
C LEU A 90 -46.19 -14.28 5.68
N LEU A 91 -47.14 -14.80 6.47
CA LEU A 91 -46.94 -15.09 7.88
C LEU A 91 -45.76 -16.05 8.06
N ALA A 92 -45.66 -17.10 7.27
CA ALA A 92 -44.54 -18.04 7.32
C ALA A 92 -43.18 -17.37 7.06
N GLN A 93 -43.13 -16.39 6.14
CA GLN A 93 -41.92 -15.59 5.90
C GLN A 93 -41.61 -14.66 7.08
N LEU A 94 -42.63 -14.02 7.65
CA LEU A 94 -42.48 -13.09 8.78
C LEU A 94 -42.14 -13.79 10.10
N THR A 95 -42.63 -15.01 10.31
CA THR A 95 -42.32 -15.84 11.49
C THR A 95 -41.02 -16.63 11.33
N GLY A 96 -40.26 -16.39 10.26
CA GLY A 96 -38.89 -16.92 10.13
C GLY A 96 -38.01 -16.43 11.28
N GLY A 97 -37.14 -17.30 11.80
CA GLY A 97 -36.36 -17.05 13.03
C GLY A 97 -35.60 -15.70 13.03
N THR A 98 -35.01 -15.30 11.90
CA THR A 98 -34.23 -14.06 11.79
C THR A 98 -35.06 -12.79 12.03
N LEU A 99 -36.23 -12.66 11.39
CA LEU A 99 -37.07 -11.46 11.52
C LEU A 99 -37.69 -11.37 12.90
N VAL A 100 -38.10 -12.52 13.47
CA VAL A 100 -38.59 -12.61 14.85
C VAL A 100 -37.48 -12.21 15.82
N SER A 101 -36.26 -12.70 15.63
CA SER A 101 -35.13 -12.38 16.51
C SER A 101 -34.72 -10.91 16.42
N LEU A 102 -34.79 -10.29 15.23
CA LEU A 102 -34.53 -8.86 15.06
C LEU A 102 -35.65 -8.00 15.68
N ALA A 103 -36.91 -8.38 15.47
CA ALA A 103 -38.07 -7.68 16.01
C ALA A 103 -38.16 -7.76 17.54
N ALA A 104 -37.60 -8.82 18.15
CA ALA A 104 -37.53 -8.97 19.60
C ALA A 104 -36.40 -8.16 20.26
N MET A 105 -35.51 -7.53 19.49
CA MET A 105 -34.41 -6.74 20.04
C MET A 105 -34.94 -5.46 20.69
N ALA A 106 -34.46 -5.15 21.90
CA ALA A 106 -34.76 -3.88 22.55
C ALA A 106 -34.11 -2.72 21.77
N SER A 107 -34.87 -1.65 21.52
CA SER A 107 -34.32 -0.41 21.01
C SER A 107 -33.46 0.26 22.09
N SER A 108 -32.16 0.39 21.84
CA SER A 108 -31.23 1.05 22.75
C SER A 108 -30.26 1.92 21.95
N ALA A 109 -29.85 3.05 22.52
CA ALA A 109 -28.84 3.91 21.92
C ALA A 109 -27.52 3.16 21.78
N ASP A 110 -26.75 3.52 20.76
CA ASP A 110 -25.38 3.02 20.54
C ASP A 110 -25.27 1.48 20.49
N GLN A 111 -26.30 0.79 19.98
CA GLN A 111 -26.28 -0.66 19.74
C GLN A 111 -26.39 -0.98 18.25
N MET A 112 -25.70 -2.03 17.80
CA MET A 112 -25.85 -2.61 16.47
C MET A 112 -26.29 -4.08 16.54
N PRO A 113 -27.24 -4.53 15.70
CA PRO A 113 -27.57 -5.93 15.55
C PRO A 113 -26.45 -6.74 14.88
N TYR A 114 -26.23 -7.97 15.35
CA TYR A 114 -25.33 -8.94 14.71
C TYR A 114 -25.84 -10.38 14.91
N PHE A 115 -25.46 -11.30 14.02
CA PHE A 115 -25.83 -12.70 14.15
C PHE A 115 -24.98 -13.40 15.22
N THR A 116 -25.63 -14.08 16.17
CA THR A 116 -24.97 -14.95 17.16
C THR A 116 -25.13 -16.43 16.84
N GLY A 117 -25.98 -16.75 15.85
CA GLY A 117 -26.25 -18.10 15.35
C GLY A 117 -27.23 -18.05 14.18
N VAL A 118 -27.56 -19.21 13.60
CA VAL A 118 -28.55 -19.29 12.51
C VAL A 118 -29.91 -18.84 13.02
N GLY A 119 -30.43 -17.75 12.46
CA GLY A 119 -31.74 -17.20 12.84
C GLY A 119 -31.78 -16.49 14.20
N VAL A 120 -30.63 -16.20 14.82
CA VAL A 120 -30.54 -15.52 16.12
C VAL A 120 -29.67 -14.26 16.00
N MET A 121 -30.24 -13.14 16.42
CA MET A 121 -29.60 -11.82 16.47
C MET A 121 -29.34 -11.42 17.93
N GLY A 122 -28.15 -10.87 18.18
CA GLY A 122 -27.79 -10.17 19.41
C GLY A 122 -27.51 -8.70 19.14
N ALA A 123 -27.35 -7.92 20.21
CA ALA A 123 -26.88 -6.53 20.16
C ALA A 123 -25.45 -6.44 20.70
N THR A 124 -24.65 -5.57 20.09
CA THR A 124 -23.36 -5.14 20.66
C THR A 124 -23.24 -3.62 20.59
N ALA A 125 -22.40 -3.05 21.45
CA ALA A 125 -22.19 -1.60 21.48
C ALA A 125 -21.46 -1.11 20.22
N LEU A 126 -22.01 -0.07 19.58
CA LEU A 126 -21.37 0.69 18.52
C LEU A 126 -21.18 2.13 19.02
N THR A 127 -19.96 2.43 19.47
CA THR A 127 -19.64 3.71 20.11
C THR A 127 -19.80 4.89 19.13
N PRO A 128 -19.98 6.13 19.64
CA PRO A 128 -19.98 7.32 18.80
C PRO A 128 -18.71 7.45 17.93
N ALA A 129 -17.55 7.07 18.47
CA ALA A 129 -16.28 7.07 17.72
C ALA A 129 -16.28 6.08 16.56
N ALA A 130 -16.83 4.87 16.76
CA ALA A 130 -16.94 3.88 15.69
C ALA A 130 -17.91 4.34 14.58
N ARG A 131 -18.99 5.05 14.93
CA ARG A 131 -19.89 5.66 13.94
C ARG A 131 -19.23 6.77 13.15
N ALA A 132 -18.46 7.64 13.82
CA ALA A 132 -17.69 8.68 13.13
C ALA A 132 -16.74 8.07 12.10
N LEU A 133 -16.09 6.95 12.43
CA LEU A 133 -15.20 6.24 11.50
C LEU A 133 -15.95 5.64 10.29
N LEU A 134 -17.15 5.11 10.51
CA LEU A 134 -17.96 4.49 9.44
C LEU A 134 -18.65 5.51 8.53
N ASP A 135 -18.84 6.75 9.00
CA ASP A 135 -19.41 7.86 8.21
C ASP A 135 -18.39 8.44 7.21
N ASP A 136 -17.10 8.17 7.41
CA ASP A 136 -16.03 8.75 6.61
C ASP A 136 -16.04 8.25 5.15
N ALA A 137 -16.13 9.18 4.19
CA ALA A 137 -16.19 8.88 2.76
C ALA A 137 -14.87 8.39 2.13
N SER A 138 -13.75 8.41 2.86
CA SER A 138 -12.45 8.02 2.32
C SER A 138 -11.51 7.44 3.39
N ALA A 139 -10.53 6.65 2.95
CA ALA A 139 -9.47 6.15 3.81
C ALA A 139 -8.63 7.26 4.48
N ALA A 140 -8.58 8.47 3.89
CA ALA A 140 -7.90 9.61 4.50
C ALA A 140 -8.68 10.16 5.70
N ALA A 141 -9.99 10.34 5.54
CA ALA A 141 -10.87 10.78 6.63
C ALA A 141 -10.88 9.75 7.77
N MET A 142 -10.97 8.46 7.46
CA MET A 142 -10.88 7.38 8.45
C MET A 142 -9.60 7.43 9.30
N ARG A 143 -8.44 7.76 8.70
CA ARG A 143 -7.18 7.90 9.44
C ARG A 143 -7.18 9.11 10.36
N THR A 144 -7.81 10.21 9.95
CA THR A 144 -7.99 11.40 10.80
C THR A 144 -8.85 11.06 12.02
N THR A 145 -9.96 10.33 11.83
CA THR A 145 -10.87 9.93 12.92
C THR A 145 -10.23 8.97 13.92
N LEU A 146 -9.34 8.08 13.46
CA LEU A 146 -8.58 7.20 14.35
C LEU A 146 -7.48 7.92 15.14
N GLU A 147 -7.24 9.21 14.85
CA GLU A 147 -6.15 10.01 15.40
C GLU A 147 -4.79 9.33 15.29
N VAL A 148 -4.63 8.36 14.38
CA VAL A 148 -3.35 7.70 14.14
C VAL A 148 -2.50 8.74 13.40
N PRO A 149 -1.56 9.41 14.09
CA PRO A 149 -0.70 10.34 13.40
C PRO A 149 0.12 9.48 12.45
N ARG A 150 0.22 9.87 11.18
CA ARG A 150 1.36 9.43 10.39
C ARG A 150 2.56 10.02 11.12
N SER A 151 3.20 9.20 11.96
CA SER A 151 4.22 9.67 12.89
C SER A 151 5.18 10.61 12.15
N PRO A 152 5.38 11.85 12.59
CA PRO A 152 6.39 12.73 12.00
C PRO A 152 7.81 12.13 12.15
N ALA A 153 7.98 11.15 13.04
CA ALA A 153 9.22 10.40 13.26
C ALA A 153 9.32 9.10 12.43
N ALA A 154 8.26 8.66 11.75
CA ALA A 154 8.37 7.62 10.75
C ALA A 154 8.74 8.27 9.42
N SER A 155 10.05 8.31 9.13
CA SER A 155 10.61 8.77 7.86
C SER A 155 9.74 8.25 6.70
N VAL A 156 9.00 9.15 6.06
CA VAL A 156 8.12 8.76 4.97
C VAL A 156 8.97 8.42 3.77
N TYR A 157 8.94 7.17 3.30
CA TYR A 157 9.56 6.85 2.02
C TYR A 157 8.70 7.41 0.89
N GLY A 158 9.25 8.39 0.16
CA GLY A 158 8.57 9.04 -0.95
C GLY A 158 9.16 8.63 -2.30
N ALA A 159 8.30 8.49 -3.31
CA ALA A 159 8.74 8.20 -4.66
C ALA A 159 9.47 9.42 -5.24
N CYS A 160 10.74 9.26 -5.61
CA CYS A 160 11.57 10.34 -6.14
C CYS A 160 11.44 10.45 -7.66
N ALA A 161 11.39 11.69 -8.14
CA ALA A 161 11.47 12.07 -9.55
C ALA A 161 12.23 13.41 -9.68
N GLY A 162 12.22 14.01 -10.87
CA GLY A 162 12.88 15.28 -11.15
C GLY A 162 14.31 15.11 -11.70
N SER A 163 15.13 16.13 -11.50
CA SER A 163 16.52 16.19 -11.98
C SER A 163 17.51 16.24 -10.80
N ALA A 164 18.81 16.14 -11.11
CA ALA A 164 19.91 16.19 -10.14
C ALA A 164 19.81 17.32 -9.10
N ASN A 165 19.34 18.52 -9.51
CA ASN A 165 19.29 19.71 -8.65
C ASN A 165 17.85 20.23 -8.42
N ALA A 166 16.85 19.60 -9.03
CA ALA A 166 15.44 19.94 -8.83
C ALA A 166 14.67 18.64 -8.59
N ILE A 167 14.66 18.23 -7.32
CA ILE A 167 14.14 16.94 -6.88
C ILE A 167 12.66 17.10 -6.53
N THR A 168 11.86 16.13 -6.95
CA THR A 168 10.45 16.05 -6.58
C THR A 168 10.18 14.74 -5.87
N VAL A 169 9.45 14.77 -4.76
CA VAL A 169 9.09 13.58 -4.00
C VAL A 169 7.59 13.53 -3.77
N THR A 170 6.97 12.39 -4.08
CA THR A 170 5.58 12.11 -3.76
C THR A 170 5.51 11.28 -2.48
N ALA A 171 5.02 11.88 -1.40
CA ALA A 171 4.95 11.31 -0.06
C ALA A 171 3.51 11.22 0.48
N GLY A 172 2.54 11.83 -0.22
CA GLY A 172 1.12 11.84 0.17
C GLY A 172 0.82 12.75 1.37
N LEU A 173 1.64 13.78 1.58
CA LEU A 173 1.50 14.74 2.66
C LEU A 173 0.64 15.94 2.21
N PRO A 174 -0.42 16.31 2.96
CA PRO A 174 -1.27 17.45 2.61
C PRO A 174 -0.59 18.80 2.85
N ALA A 175 0.39 18.85 3.76
CA ALA A 175 1.21 20.01 4.06
C ALA A 175 2.55 19.56 4.68
N ILE A 176 3.57 20.42 4.62
CA ILE A 176 4.85 20.21 5.29
C ILE A 176 4.90 21.08 6.55
N ALA A 177 5.03 20.45 7.72
CA ALA A 177 5.25 21.14 8.99
C ALA A 177 6.73 21.07 9.39
N VAL A 178 7.17 21.98 10.27
CA VAL A 178 8.54 21.91 10.85
C VAL A 178 8.73 20.54 11.51
N GLY A 179 9.89 19.91 11.24
CA GLY A 179 10.22 18.58 11.75
C GLY A 179 9.75 17.42 10.88
N THR A 180 8.98 17.66 9.80
CA THR A 180 8.66 16.61 8.82
C THR A 180 9.94 15.97 8.28
N GLU A 181 10.01 14.64 8.32
CA GLU A 181 11.13 13.87 7.78
C GLU A 181 10.68 12.96 6.63
N ILE A 182 11.44 12.99 5.53
CA ILE A 182 11.18 12.22 4.32
C ILE A 182 12.46 11.50 3.92
N ARG A 183 12.31 10.24 3.54
CA ARG A 183 13.37 9.43 2.94
C ARG A 183 13.10 9.23 1.47
N PHE A 184 14.12 9.37 0.64
CA PHE A 184 14.01 9.11 -0.80
C PHE A 184 15.33 8.63 -1.38
N ARG A 185 15.26 7.95 -2.53
CA ARG A 185 16.42 7.60 -3.35
C ARG A 185 16.43 8.42 -4.62
N ALA A 186 17.46 9.25 -4.80
CA ALA A 186 17.56 10.11 -5.97
C ALA A 186 17.95 9.30 -7.23
N ALA A 187 17.39 9.67 -8.38
CA ALA A 187 17.75 9.07 -9.67
C ALA A 187 19.10 9.57 -10.22
N ALA A 188 19.59 10.72 -9.74
CA ALA A 188 20.85 11.31 -10.14
C ALA A 188 21.55 11.96 -8.94
N ALA A 189 22.87 11.94 -8.95
CA ALA A 189 23.66 12.71 -7.99
C ALA A 189 23.54 14.21 -8.29
N ASN A 190 23.51 15.04 -7.26
CA ASN A 190 23.42 16.49 -7.45
C ASN A 190 24.74 17.04 -8.02
N THR A 191 24.64 18.00 -8.94
CA THR A 191 25.80 18.67 -9.54
C THR A 191 26.11 20.02 -8.88
N GLY A 192 25.27 20.45 -7.94
CA GLY A 192 25.44 21.65 -7.15
C GLY A 192 24.31 21.81 -6.13
N ALA A 193 23.96 23.07 -5.81
CA ALA A 193 22.83 23.35 -4.93
C ALA A 193 21.53 22.75 -5.50
N ALA A 194 20.78 22.06 -4.64
CA ALA A 194 19.54 21.38 -5.03
C ALA A 194 18.33 21.96 -4.31
N THR A 195 17.15 21.71 -4.88
CA THR A 195 15.85 21.97 -4.27
C THR A 195 15.06 20.67 -4.16
N LEU A 196 14.18 20.60 -3.17
CA LEU A 196 13.25 19.49 -2.96
C LEU A 196 11.81 20.05 -2.89
N ASN A 197 10.97 19.59 -3.81
CA ASN A 197 9.52 19.84 -3.82
C ASN A 197 8.80 18.56 -3.41
N VAL A 198 8.00 18.61 -2.35
CA VAL A 198 7.25 17.46 -1.84
C VAL A 198 5.77 17.68 -2.08
N ASP A 199 5.12 16.71 -2.74
CA ASP A 199 3.66 16.72 -2.99
C ASP A 199 3.13 18.04 -3.57
N GLY A 200 3.93 18.75 -4.37
CA GLY A 200 3.53 19.99 -5.03
C GLY A 200 3.46 21.22 -4.14
N THR A 201 3.97 21.17 -2.90
CA THR A 201 3.97 22.29 -1.93
C THR A 201 4.92 23.44 -2.27
N GLY A 202 5.69 23.30 -3.36
CA GLY A 202 6.66 24.28 -3.85
C GLY A 202 8.10 23.86 -3.53
N PRO A 203 9.06 24.12 -4.45
CA PRO A 203 10.46 23.76 -4.23
C PRO A 203 11.09 24.58 -3.10
N LYS A 204 11.74 23.89 -2.17
CA LYS A 204 12.51 24.51 -1.08
C LYS A 204 13.97 24.11 -1.20
N SER A 205 14.90 25.01 -0.88
CA SER A 205 16.34 24.73 -1.01
C SER A 205 16.80 23.67 -0.02
N CYS A 206 17.72 22.82 -0.46
CA CYS A 206 18.36 21.81 0.35
C CYS A 206 19.67 22.33 0.94
N ARG A 207 19.92 21.99 2.20
CA ARG A 207 21.12 22.34 2.97
C ARG A 207 21.76 21.09 3.57
N THR A 208 23.06 21.13 3.76
CA THR A 208 23.77 20.12 4.57
C THR A 208 23.39 20.30 6.05
N PRO A 209 23.71 19.33 6.93
CA PRO A 209 23.53 19.48 8.37
C PRO A 209 24.32 20.64 8.97
N THR A 210 25.34 21.12 8.26
CA THR A 210 26.15 22.29 8.64
C THR A 210 25.58 23.63 8.14
N GLY A 211 24.44 23.61 7.43
CA GLY A 211 23.72 24.81 7.00
C GLY A 211 24.17 25.42 5.65
N ILE A 212 25.13 24.81 4.96
CA ILE A 212 25.58 25.28 3.65
C ILE A 212 24.73 24.68 2.53
N ALA A 213 24.76 25.28 1.34
CA ALA A 213 24.13 24.68 0.15
C ALA A 213 24.80 23.33 -0.16
N LEU A 214 24.04 22.39 -0.73
CA LEU A 214 24.59 21.06 -1.01
C LEU A 214 25.82 21.15 -1.94
N PRO A 215 26.96 20.57 -1.55
CA PRO A 215 28.10 20.42 -2.44
C PRO A 215 27.81 19.37 -3.52
N VAL A 216 28.57 19.41 -4.61
CA VAL A 216 28.48 18.40 -5.68
C VAL A 216 28.64 16.98 -5.10
N GLY A 217 27.77 16.06 -5.52
CA GLY A 217 27.82 14.66 -5.08
C GLY A 217 27.39 14.41 -3.63
N TYR A 218 26.74 15.38 -2.96
CA TYR A 218 26.16 15.16 -1.64
C TYR A 218 25.07 14.09 -1.66
N ILE A 219 24.17 14.19 -2.62
CA ILE A 219 23.10 13.23 -2.86
C ILE A 219 23.66 12.10 -3.71
N LEU A 220 23.48 10.87 -3.24
CA LEU A 220 23.94 9.65 -3.91
C LEU A 220 22.74 8.90 -4.49
N THR A 221 22.99 8.12 -5.54
CA THR A 221 21.95 7.28 -6.18
C THR A 221 21.86 5.88 -5.58
N THR A 222 22.88 5.45 -4.85
CA THR A 222 23.01 4.09 -4.31
C THR A 222 22.46 3.93 -2.89
N THR A 223 22.30 5.04 -2.16
CA THR A 223 21.78 5.08 -0.79
C THR A 223 20.63 6.08 -0.68
N ASP A 224 19.84 5.93 0.37
CA ASP A 224 18.74 6.83 0.66
C ASP A 224 19.26 8.13 1.28
N THR A 225 18.62 9.23 0.91
CA THR A 225 18.80 10.53 1.53
C THR A 225 17.64 10.79 2.49
N VAL A 226 17.95 11.29 3.68
CA VAL A 226 16.93 11.70 4.66
C VAL A 226 16.86 13.22 4.65
N ALA A 227 15.71 13.79 4.34
CA ALA A 227 15.47 15.23 4.37
C ALA A 227 14.54 15.58 5.54
N ARG A 228 14.97 16.49 6.40
CA ARG A 228 14.16 17.04 7.50
C ARG A 228 13.86 18.51 7.26
N TYR A 229 12.60 18.90 7.37
CA TYR A 229 12.20 20.29 7.19
C TYR A 229 12.45 21.12 8.46
N ASP A 230 13.21 22.21 8.36
CA ASP A 230 13.51 23.09 9.51
C ASP A 230 12.55 24.30 9.63
N GLY A 231 11.61 24.44 8.69
CA GLY A 231 10.70 25.59 8.58
C GLY A 231 11.01 26.53 7.42
N THR A 232 12.22 26.45 6.86
CA THR A 232 12.67 27.24 5.69
C THR A 232 13.31 26.35 4.63
N TYR A 233 14.20 25.46 5.03
CA TYR A 233 15.02 24.60 4.19
C TYR A 233 14.77 23.11 4.48
N TRP A 234 15.14 22.28 3.51
CA TRP A 234 15.32 20.86 3.73
C TRP A 234 16.77 20.61 4.18
N VAL A 235 16.95 20.15 5.41
CA VAL A 235 18.26 19.72 5.91
C VAL A 235 18.43 18.25 5.56
N LEU A 236 19.36 17.96 4.66
CA LEU A 236 19.61 16.61 4.16
C LEU A 236 20.70 15.93 4.97
N GLY A 237 20.39 14.79 5.55
CA GLY A 237 21.36 13.79 5.97
C GLY A 237 21.60 12.78 4.85
N ARG A 238 22.80 12.23 4.81
CA ARG A 238 23.19 11.12 3.95
C ARG A 238 23.77 10.01 4.80
N GLU A 239 23.65 8.78 4.32
CA GLU A 239 24.38 7.65 4.90
C GLU A 239 25.90 7.85 4.76
N ILE A 240 26.66 7.18 5.62
CA ILE A 240 28.11 7.16 5.55
C ILE A 240 28.52 6.49 4.23
N GLU A 241 29.26 7.20 3.40
CA GLU A 241 29.81 6.65 2.16
C GLU A 241 31.19 6.06 2.45
N ARG A 242 31.46 4.88 1.88
CA ARG A 242 32.76 4.22 1.92
C ARG A 242 33.19 3.85 0.51
N GLY A 243 34.48 3.94 0.25
CA GLY A 243 35.06 3.45 -1.00
C GLY A 243 36.52 3.07 -0.83
N SER A 244 37.01 2.27 -1.76
CA SER A 244 38.39 1.82 -1.81
C SER A 244 38.91 1.85 -3.25
N ASN A 245 40.21 2.09 -3.40
CA ASN A 245 40.94 1.96 -4.65
C ASN A 245 42.40 1.59 -4.36
N ALA A 246 43.25 1.54 -5.40
CA ALA A 246 44.66 1.20 -5.25
C ALA A 246 45.44 2.13 -4.31
N ASN A 247 44.92 3.33 -4.06
CA ASN A 247 45.54 4.34 -3.20
C ASN A 247 45.07 4.29 -1.74
N GLY A 248 44.19 3.34 -1.39
CA GLY A 248 43.68 3.16 -0.04
C GLY A 248 42.16 3.19 0.05
N GLU A 249 41.66 3.48 1.25
CA GLU A 249 40.24 3.52 1.58
C GLU A 249 39.82 4.90 2.07
N TYR A 250 38.56 5.27 1.86
CA TYR A 250 37.99 6.50 2.39
C TYR A 250 36.60 6.29 3.00
N VAL A 251 36.25 7.21 3.91
CA VAL A 251 34.92 7.34 4.51
C VAL A 251 34.50 8.81 4.43
N ARG A 252 33.27 9.09 3.99
CA ARG A 252 32.68 10.43 3.98
C ARG A 252 31.42 10.49 4.83
N PHE A 253 31.37 11.50 5.69
CA PHE A 253 30.25 11.77 6.59
C PHE A 253 29.39 12.93 6.07
N ALA A 254 28.13 12.96 6.52
CA ALA A 254 27.15 13.97 6.16
C ALA A 254 27.56 15.40 6.56
N ASP A 255 28.36 15.55 7.61
CA ASP A 255 28.87 16.82 8.14
C ASP A 255 30.09 17.36 7.35
N GLY A 256 30.53 16.65 6.31
CA GLY A 256 31.68 17.02 5.50
C GLY A 256 32.99 16.41 5.95
N THR A 257 33.03 15.67 7.07
CA THR A 257 34.24 14.96 7.48
C THR A 257 34.60 13.88 6.46
N GLN A 258 35.86 13.82 6.07
CA GLN A 258 36.42 12.74 5.26
C GLN A 258 37.65 12.17 5.98
N ILE A 259 37.75 10.84 5.97
CA ILE A 259 38.91 10.12 6.48
C ILE A 259 39.43 9.23 5.36
N CYS A 260 40.72 9.34 5.05
CA CYS A 260 41.42 8.45 4.12
C CYS A 260 42.47 7.64 4.90
N THR A 261 42.65 6.38 4.54
CA THR A 261 43.65 5.47 5.15
C THR A 261 44.35 4.63 4.09
N TYR A 262 45.63 4.35 4.29
CA TYR A 262 46.45 3.55 3.39
C TYR A 262 47.67 2.96 4.12
N SER A 263 48.11 1.77 3.75
CA SER A 263 49.38 1.20 4.22
C SER A 263 50.34 1.06 3.05
N ALA A 264 51.44 1.81 3.07
CA ALA A 264 52.51 1.74 2.08
C ALA A 264 53.43 0.53 2.37
N VAL A 265 52.92 -0.68 2.14
CA VAL A 265 53.58 -1.93 2.54
C VAL A 265 54.92 -2.10 1.83
N GLY A 266 56.03 -2.02 2.58
CA GLY A 266 57.39 -2.19 2.06
C GLY A 266 57.78 -1.20 0.95
N ALA A 267 57.20 0.01 0.96
CA ALA A 267 57.35 0.96 -0.15
C ALA A 267 58.09 2.26 0.23
N ALA A 268 58.12 2.65 1.50
CA ALA A 268 58.77 3.89 1.92
C ALA A 268 60.24 3.67 2.29
N GLY A 269 61.15 4.43 1.69
CA GLY A 269 62.60 4.23 1.82
C GLY A 269 63.28 4.11 0.45
N PRO A 270 64.52 3.60 0.39
CA PRO A 270 65.39 3.29 1.53
C PRO A 270 65.98 4.56 2.16
N ILE A 271 66.61 4.43 3.34
CA ILE A 271 67.26 5.54 4.07
C ILE A 271 68.76 5.55 3.72
N MET A 272 69.13 6.16 2.60
CA MET A 272 70.48 6.05 2.03
C MET A 272 71.16 7.38 1.74
N THR A 273 70.49 8.51 1.98
CA THR A 273 71.06 9.84 1.74
C THR A 273 71.57 10.43 3.06
N ALA A 274 72.86 10.73 3.14
CA ALA A 274 73.43 11.41 4.31
C ALA A 274 72.88 12.84 4.44
N GLU A 275 72.52 13.24 5.66
CA GLU A 275 72.03 14.57 6.02
C GLU A 275 72.70 14.97 7.35
N GLY A 276 73.92 15.50 7.27
CA GLY A 276 74.75 15.72 8.46
C GLY A 276 75.10 14.42 9.18
N ALA A 277 74.81 14.33 10.48
CA ALA A 277 75.07 13.15 11.31
C ALA A 277 73.95 12.10 11.30
N ILE A 278 72.91 12.30 10.49
CA ILE A 278 71.79 11.37 10.31
C ILE A 278 71.66 10.98 8.83
N TRP A 279 70.79 10.02 8.56
CA TRP A 279 70.45 9.56 7.23
C TRP A 279 68.97 9.77 6.97
N ARG A 280 68.61 10.06 5.72
CA ARG A 280 67.22 10.23 5.28
C ARG A 280 66.90 9.41 4.03
N SER A 281 65.62 9.18 3.82
CA SER A 281 65.09 8.67 2.56
C SER A 281 64.77 9.81 1.57
N THR A 282 64.44 9.43 0.33
CA THR A 282 63.60 10.26 -0.54
C THR A 282 62.17 10.33 0.02
N GLU A 283 61.39 11.34 -0.37
CA GLU A 283 59.97 11.39 0.02
C GLU A 283 59.18 10.32 -0.73
N TYR A 284 58.48 9.47 0.04
CA TYR A 284 57.45 8.62 -0.51
C TYR A 284 56.14 9.41 -0.54
N SER A 285 55.51 9.48 -1.71
CA SER A 285 54.26 10.22 -1.90
C SER A 285 53.06 9.27 -1.88
N TRP A 286 52.09 9.59 -1.04
CA TRP A 286 50.79 8.95 -0.99
C TRP A 286 49.76 9.86 -1.66
N THR A 287 49.18 9.38 -2.76
CA THR A 287 47.96 9.97 -3.35
C THR A 287 46.76 9.52 -2.53
N PHE A 288 45.88 10.41 -2.11
CA PHE A 288 44.70 10.00 -1.35
C PHE A 288 43.70 9.23 -2.24
N PRO A 289 42.98 8.24 -1.68
CA PRO A 289 41.92 7.53 -2.40
C PRO A 289 40.73 8.44 -2.76
N ALA A 290 40.56 9.56 -2.06
CA ALA A 290 39.61 10.63 -2.36
C ALA A 290 40.24 11.99 -2.03
N SER A 291 40.01 13.01 -2.87
CA SER A 291 40.49 14.38 -2.62
C SER A 291 39.71 15.05 -1.49
N PHE A 292 40.38 15.94 -0.76
CA PHE A 292 39.77 16.85 0.21
C PHE A 292 39.40 18.18 -0.46
N ALA A 293 38.60 19.01 0.20
CA ALA A 293 38.16 20.30 -0.32
C ALA A 293 39.25 21.39 -0.22
N ALA A 294 40.05 21.36 0.84
CA ALA A 294 41.09 22.34 1.11
C ALA A 294 42.19 21.77 2.01
N THR A 295 43.36 22.41 1.99
CA THR A 295 44.51 22.03 2.85
C THR A 295 44.46 22.65 4.24
N GLY A 296 43.70 23.74 4.45
CA GLY A 296 43.72 24.52 5.69
C GLY A 296 43.34 23.74 6.96
N ASN A 297 42.47 22.73 6.82
CA ASN A 297 42.01 21.86 7.93
C ASN A 297 42.30 20.38 7.64
N LEU A 298 43.30 20.09 6.81
CA LEU A 298 43.70 18.73 6.46
C LEU A 298 44.85 18.27 7.35
N ALA A 299 44.59 17.30 8.22
CA ALA A 299 45.59 16.67 9.07
C ALA A 299 46.03 15.33 8.46
N VAL A 300 47.33 15.08 8.39
CA VAL A 300 47.88 13.81 7.91
C VAL A 300 48.84 13.24 8.94
N ASN A 301 48.72 11.94 9.17
CA ASN A 301 49.63 11.15 9.98
C ASN A 301 50.21 10.00 9.14
N GLY A 302 51.43 9.58 9.48
CA GLY A 302 52.12 8.44 8.93
C GLY A 302 52.85 7.75 10.06
N SER A 303 52.49 6.51 10.36
CA SER A 303 53.08 5.71 11.43
C SER A 303 54.03 4.69 10.82
N LEU A 304 55.32 4.79 11.12
CA LEU A 304 56.33 3.87 10.63
C LEU A 304 56.25 2.53 11.39
N ARG A 305 55.94 1.44 10.68
CA ARG A 305 55.95 0.08 11.25
C ARG A 305 57.37 -0.49 11.22
N THR A 306 58.13 -0.24 12.28
CA THR A 306 59.49 -0.76 12.40
C THR A 306 59.87 -1.05 13.85
N GLY A 307 60.70 -2.07 14.06
CA GLY A 307 61.42 -2.27 15.33
C GLY A 307 62.81 -1.59 15.35
N ALA A 308 63.26 -1.05 14.22
CA ALA A 308 64.52 -0.32 14.13
C ALA A 308 64.40 1.09 14.71
N ALA A 309 65.52 1.66 15.19
CA ALA A 309 65.59 3.04 15.65
C ALA A 309 65.50 4.04 14.47
N ALA A 310 64.29 4.25 13.96
CA ALA A 310 63.98 5.15 12.87
C ALA A 310 62.69 5.95 13.18
N TRP A 311 62.58 7.14 12.60
CA TRP A 311 61.43 8.02 12.75
C TRP A 311 61.07 8.64 11.40
N ASN A 312 59.95 9.37 11.35
CA ASN A 312 59.47 9.96 10.12
C ASN A 312 58.90 11.36 10.33
N LYS A 313 58.93 12.17 9.26
CA LYS A 313 58.14 13.39 9.13
C LYS A 313 57.05 13.16 8.10
N VAL A 314 55.90 13.79 8.27
CA VAL A 314 54.79 13.73 7.32
C VAL A 314 54.33 15.15 7.02
N ARG A 315 53.97 15.41 5.76
CA ARG A 315 53.39 16.68 5.36
C ARG A 315 52.31 16.50 4.30
N VAL A 316 51.32 17.38 4.34
CA VAL A 316 50.37 17.58 3.24
C VAL A 316 51.12 18.18 2.06
N THR A 317 50.93 17.63 0.85
CA THR A 317 51.48 18.19 -0.39
C THR A 317 50.42 18.79 -1.30
N GLY A 318 49.15 18.43 -1.09
CA GLY A 318 48.00 19.05 -1.73
C GLY A 318 46.68 18.50 -1.19
N ILE A 319 45.58 18.88 -1.82
CA ILE A 319 44.25 18.36 -1.46
C ILE A 319 44.07 16.87 -1.80
N SER A 320 44.96 16.31 -2.61
CA SER A 320 44.91 14.92 -3.09
C SER A 320 46.17 14.12 -2.74
N SER A 321 47.11 14.67 -1.97
CA SER A 321 48.35 13.98 -1.66
C SER A 321 49.02 14.44 -0.36
N ALA A 322 49.79 13.52 0.21
CA ALA A 322 50.74 13.76 1.28
C ALA A 322 52.04 13.00 1.03
N SER A 323 53.10 13.37 1.74
CA SER A 323 54.39 12.70 1.61
C SER A 323 55.01 12.42 2.98
N VAL A 324 55.74 11.31 3.06
CA VAL A 324 56.54 10.93 4.24
C VAL A 324 58.02 10.91 3.87
N MET A 325 58.86 11.35 4.80
CA MET A 325 60.31 11.14 4.74
C MET A 325 60.74 10.39 5.99
N LEU A 326 61.59 9.37 5.82
CA LEU A 326 62.12 8.56 6.90
C LEU A 326 63.52 9.03 7.28
N PHE A 327 63.87 8.86 8.55
CA PHE A 327 65.15 9.26 9.13
C PHE A 327 65.66 8.17 10.08
N ALA A 328 66.98 8.03 10.16
CA ALA A 328 67.65 7.16 11.12
C ALA A 328 69.08 7.65 11.41
N ALA A 329 69.68 7.18 12.49
CA ALA A 329 71.08 7.47 12.81
C ALA A 329 72.07 6.77 11.86
N ASN A 330 71.66 5.67 11.21
CA ASN A 330 72.48 4.89 10.30
C ASN A 330 71.75 4.70 8.96
N SER A 331 72.51 4.52 7.88
CA SER A 331 71.94 4.15 6.57
C SER A 331 71.22 2.80 6.65
N ASN A 332 70.10 2.67 5.95
CA ASN A 332 69.34 1.43 5.87
C ASN A 332 68.80 1.22 4.45
N VAL A 333 69.15 0.08 3.84
CA VAL A 333 68.76 -0.29 2.47
C VAL A 333 67.33 -0.83 2.37
N ASN A 334 66.67 -1.08 3.49
CA ASN A 334 65.32 -1.63 3.49
C ASN A 334 64.28 -0.56 3.18
N ASN A 335 63.21 -0.99 2.53
CA ASN A 335 61.97 -0.25 2.52
C ASN A 335 61.10 -0.67 3.72
N PHE A 336 60.34 0.28 4.21
CA PHE A 336 59.51 0.13 5.39
C PHE A 336 58.03 0.27 5.03
N THR A 337 57.19 -0.28 5.92
CA THR A 337 55.76 -0.05 5.88
C THR A 337 55.42 1.21 6.68
N VAL A 338 54.66 2.12 6.07
CA VAL A 338 54.10 3.30 6.75
C VAL A 338 52.59 3.24 6.64
N ASP A 339 51.90 3.32 7.77
CA ASP A 339 50.46 3.47 7.82
C ASP A 339 50.08 4.94 7.81
N PHE A 340 49.33 5.34 6.80
CA PHE A 340 48.84 6.68 6.68
C PHE A 340 47.39 6.82 7.10
N SER A 341 47.09 7.97 7.69
CA SER A 341 45.73 8.48 7.82
C SER A 341 45.69 9.96 7.46
N ALA A 342 44.62 10.38 6.80
CA ALA A 342 44.35 11.78 6.51
C ALA A 342 42.91 12.11 6.91
N ILE A 343 42.72 13.21 7.64
CA ILE A 343 41.42 13.66 8.14
C ILE A 343 41.24 15.11 7.72
N GLY A 344 40.11 15.42 7.10
CA GLY A 344 39.80 16.76 6.61
C GLY A 344 38.35 16.88 6.19
N ARG A 345 38.06 17.87 5.34
CA ARG A 345 36.72 18.09 4.78
C ARG A 345 36.66 17.69 3.31
N TRP A 346 35.54 17.09 2.87
CA TRP A 346 35.31 16.81 1.44
C TRP A 346 34.47 17.88 0.74
N TYR A 347 33.91 18.83 1.50
CA TYR A 347 33.28 20.05 1.01
C TYR A 347 33.49 21.23 1.97
#